data_AF-A0A2E2K3D2-F1
#
_entry.id   AF-A0A2E2K3D2-F1
#
_cell.length_a   1.000
_cell.length_b   1.000
_cell.length_c   1.000
_cell.angle_alpha   90.00
_cell.angle_beta   90.00
_cell.angle_gamma   90.00
#
_symmetry.space_group_name_H-M   'P 1'
#
loop_
_entity.id
_entity.type
_entity.pdbx_description
1 polymer ?
#
loop_
_entity_poly.entity_id
_entity_poly.type
_entity_poly.pdbx_seq_one_letter_code
_entity_poly.pdbx_strand_id
1 'polypeptide(L)'
;MLEPQDFRGPDESELLFTAYAYRGGEVMGIDLENGNIRNYSNSWWYEEVEGVSPGGSYTTVEREFTLSLKPKGLIDIWALRLDGSGAFTRLTHFSDFKGFGANNPVISPDCRHMLFAIRQVGGPEGNSDGLFLYDLSASPLTPVDMCVMQEKAKLVQE
;
A
#
# COMPACT_ATOMS: atom_id res chain seq x y z
N MET A 1 11.52 12.71 -3.38
CA MET A 1 10.42 13.48 -2.73
C MET A 1 9.75 12.53 -1.75
N LEU A 2 9.30 13.02 -0.60
CA LEU A 2 8.55 12.21 0.37
C LEU A 2 7.08 12.57 0.24
N GLU A 3 6.22 11.57 0.11
CA GLU A 3 4.77 11.76 0.17
C GLU A 3 4.20 10.96 1.33
N PRO A 4 3.73 11.64 2.40
CA PRO A 4 3.11 10.98 3.54
C PRO A 4 1.77 10.39 3.12
N GLN A 5 1.43 9.22 3.65
CA GLN A 5 0.24 8.49 3.24
C GLN A 5 -0.64 8.15 4.44
N ASP A 6 -0.13 7.36 5.38
CA ASP A 6 -0.93 6.91 6.50
C ASP A 6 -0.10 6.64 7.76
N PHE A 7 -0.76 6.71 8.91
CA PHE A 7 -0.18 6.24 10.16
C PHE A 7 -0.37 4.73 10.28
N ARG A 8 0.69 4.04 10.69
CA ARG A 8 0.61 2.61 10.91
C ARG A 8 -0.10 2.31 12.23
N GLY A 9 -1.29 1.71 12.12
CA GLY A 9 -2.03 1.25 13.28
C GLY A 9 -1.35 0.07 14.02
N PRO A 10 -1.84 -0.27 15.23
CA PRO A 10 -2.93 0.41 15.93
C PRO A 10 -2.47 1.59 16.81
N ASP A 11 -1.17 1.79 17.01
CA ASP A 11 -0.61 2.81 17.90
C ASP A 11 -0.14 4.08 17.20
N GLU A 12 -0.12 4.09 15.86
CA GLU A 12 0.18 5.27 15.04
C GLU A 12 1.57 5.87 15.32
N SER A 13 2.53 5.04 15.78
CA SER A 13 3.89 5.47 16.11
C SER A 13 4.84 5.50 14.89
N GLU A 14 4.38 5.03 13.73
CA GLU A 14 5.13 5.02 12.48
C GLU A 14 4.29 5.70 11.37
N LEU A 15 4.90 6.62 10.63
CA LEU A 15 4.32 7.20 9.41
C LEU A 15 4.83 6.41 8.20
N LEU A 16 3.92 5.94 7.35
CA LEU A 16 4.28 5.40 6.04
C LEU A 16 4.28 6.50 4.99
N PHE A 17 5.25 6.44 4.09
CA PHE A 17 5.42 7.41 3.03
C PHE A 17 6.04 6.80 1.78
N THR A 18 5.74 7.37 0.62
CA THR A 18 6.40 7.03 -0.65
C THR A 18 7.69 7.83 -0.79
N ALA A 19 8.81 7.14 -0.98
CA ALA A 19 10.10 7.77 -1.30
C ALA A 19 10.34 7.82 -2.81
N TYR A 20 9.84 8.86 -3.46
CA TYR A 20 10.09 9.10 -4.89
C TYR A 20 11.57 9.33 -5.20
N ALA A 21 12.03 8.73 -6.30
CA ALA A 21 13.39 8.81 -6.83
C ALA A 21 14.49 8.09 -6.04
N TYR A 22 14.13 7.37 -4.97
CA TYR A 22 14.97 6.30 -4.44
C TYR A 22 14.60 5.01 -5.18
N ARG A 23 15.33 4.69 -6.26
CA ARG A 23 15.13 3.48 -7.10
C ARG A 23 13.77 3.33 -7.83
N GLY A 24 12.99 4.40 -7.98
CA GLY A 24 11.68 4.39 -8.66
C GLY A 24 10.66 5.08 -7.77
N GLY A 25 10.01 4.30 -6.91
CA GLY A 25 9.29 4.71 -5.71
C GLY A 25 9.33 3.54 -4.72
N GLU A 26 9.57 3.79 -3.45
CA GLU A 26 9.64 2.75 -2.43
C GLU A 26 8.68 3.06 -1.27
N VAL A 27 8.11 2.00 -0.70
CA VAL A 27 7.31 2.04 0.51
C VAL A 27 8.24 2.11 1.71
N MET A 28 8.25 3.27 2.36
CA MET A 28 9.08 3.54 3.52
C MET A 28 8.23 3.79 4.75
N GLY A 29 8.81 3.53 5.92
CA GLY A 29 8.27 3.97 7.20
C GLY A 29 9.30 4.77 7.99
N ILE A 30 8.82 5.71 8.79
CA ILE A 30 9.61 6.45 9.78
C ILE A 30 8.97 6.33 11.15
N ASP A 31 9.75 5.84 12.11
CA ASP A 31 9.39 5.84 13.53
C ASP A 31 9.38 7.29 14.04
N LEU A 32 8.25 7.70 14.62
CA LEU A 32 8.01 9.08 15.03
C LEU A 32 8.70 9.45 16.35
N GLU A 33 9.13 8.48 17.13
CA GLU A 33 9.83 8.70 18.40
C GLU A 33 11.34 8.86 18.21
N ASN A 34 11.95 7.98 17.41
CA ASN A 34 13.41 7.90 17.25
C ASN A 34 13.91 8.26 15.85
N GLY A 35 13.03 8.43 14.86
CA GLY A 35 13.37 8.85 13.50
C GLY A 35 14.01 7.75 12.65
N ASN A 36 14.00 6.49 13.10
CA ASN A 36 14.51 5.36 12.31
C ASN A 36 13.66 5.16 11.05
N ILE A 37 14.33 5.05 9.90
CA ILE A 37 13.69 4.85 8.61
C ILE A 37 13.88 3.40 8.15
N ARG A 38 12.80 2.79 7.67
CA ARG A 38 12.80 1.43 7.12
C ARG A 38 12.23 1.40 5.70
N ASN A 39 12.85 0.61 4.83
CA ASN A 39 12.27 0.26 3.53
C ASN A 39 11.53 -1.09 3.66
N TYR A 40 10.24 -1.11 3.34
CA TYR A 40 9.41 -2.31 3.36
C TYR A 40 9.33 -3.02 2.01
N SER A 41 9.30 -2.27 0.90
CA SER A 41 9.15 -2.84 -0.44
C SER A 41 10.40 -3.54 -0.94
N ASN A 42 11.59 -2.98 -0.66
CA ASN A 42 12.89 -3.46 -1.15
C ASN A 42 12.86 -3.83 -2.65
N SER A 43 12.22 -2.98 -3.45
CA SER A 43 11.92 -3.27 -4.85
C SER A 43 12.91 -2.58 -5.80
N TRP A 44 12.74 -2.85 -7.09
CA TRP A 44 13.34 -2.05 -8.17
C TRP A 44 12.27 -1.29 -8.94
N TRP A 45 11.00 -1.52 -8.62
CA TRP A 45 9.86 -1.02 -9.38
C TRP A 45 9.30 0.26 -8.76
N TYR A 46 8.26 0.80 -9.38
CA TYR A 46 7.48 1.87 -8.78
C TYR A 46 6.52 1.25 -7.75
N GLU A 47 6.69 1.63 -6.49
CA GLU A 47 5.89 1.20 -5.35
C GLU A 47 5.43 2.45 -4.58
N GLU A 48 4.19 2.88 -4.83
CA GLU A 48 3.58 4.02 -4.12
C GLU A 48 2.64 3.47 -3.04
N VAL A 49 2.96 3.80 -1.77
CA VAL A 49 2.13 3.39 -0.64
C VAL A 49 0.89 4.25 -0.57
N GLU A 50 -0.21 3.66 -0.10
CA GLU A 50 -1.52 4.31 0.02
C GLU A 50 -2.14 3.89 1.37
N GLY A 51 -3.32 3.25 1.41
CA GLY A 51 -3.98 2.86 2.67
C GLY A 51 -3.32 1.73 3.48
N VAL A 52 -3.41 1.80 4.80
CA VAL A 52 -2.87 0.80 5.74
C VAL A 52 -3.96 -0.04 6.39
N SER A 53 -3.70 -1.33 6.59
CA SER A 53 -4.60 -2.20 7.36
C SER A 53 -4.70 -1.70 8.82
N PRO A 54 -5.87 -1.75 9.48
CA PRO A 54 -6.04 -1.22 10.85
C PRO A 54 -5.08 -1.83 11.90
N GLY A 55 -4.68 -3.09 11.70
CA GLY A 55 -3.70 -3.77 12.56
C GLY A 55 -2.23 -3.49 12.21
N GLY A 56 -1.96 -2.75 11.13
CA GLY A 56 -0.62 -2.37 10.70
C GLY A 56 0.25 -3.51 10.15
N SER A 57 -0.33 -4.65 9.78
CA SER A 57 0.43 -5.78 9.22
C SER A 57 0.69 -5.64 7.72
N TYR A 58 -0.20 -4.93 7.01
CA TYR A 58 -0.13 -4.70 5.57
C TYR A 58 -0.46 -3.26 5.19
N THR A 59 0.02 -2.85 4.02
CA THR A 59 -0.41 -1.64 3.30
C THR A 59 -0.80 -1.99 1.88
N THR A 60 -1.71 -1.21 1.29
CA THR A 60 -1.96 -1.22 -0.15
C THR A 60 -0.93 -0.37 -0.86
N VAL A 61 -0.55 -0.81 -2.05
CA VAL A 61 0.50 -0.22 -2.88
C VAL A 61 0.03 -0.15 -4.33
N GLU A 62 0.13 1.03 -4.92
CA GLU A 62 0.08 1.21 -6.36
C GLU A 62 1.40 0.76 -6.96
N ARG A 63 1.35 -0.37 -7.66
CA ARG A 63 2.55 -1.01 -8.19
C ARG A 63 2.56 -1.02 -9.70
N GLU A 64 3.67 -0.56 -10.27
CA GLU A 64 3.95 -0.61 -11.70
C GLU A 64 5.35 -1.20 -11.98
N PHE A 65 5.41 -2.20 -12.86
CA PHE A 65 6.66 -2.87 -13.27
C PHE A 65 7.44 -2.08 -14.33
N THR A 66 7.59 -0.77 -14.14
CA THR A 66 8.50 0.06 -14.94
C THR A 66 9.44 0.85 -14.04
N LEU A 67 10.66 1.13 -14.53
CA LEU A 67 11.68 1.90 -13.82
C LEU A 67 11.45 3.42 -13.98
N SER A 68 10.19 3.87 -13.91
CA SER A 68 9.87 5.28 -14.12
C SER A 68 9.58 6.01 -12.80
N LEU A 69 10.01 7.27 -12.71
CA LEU A 69 9.73 8.16 -11.58
C LEU A 69 8.27 8.64 -11.53
N LYS A 70 7.51 8.35 -12.58
CA LYS A 70 6.08 8.63 -12.70
C LYS A 70 5.43 7.40 -13.29
N PRO A 71 4.27 6.97 -12.79
CA PRO A 71 3.63 5.79 -13.33
C PRO A 71 3.17 6.06 -14.78
N LYS A 72 3.75 5.33 -15.73
CA LYS A 72 3.44 5.47 -17.17
C LYS A 72 2.55 4.35 -17.68
N GLY A 73 2.37 3.33 -16.87
CA GLY A 73 1.97 2.01 -17.31
C GLY A 73 0.76 1.51 -16.56
N LEU A 74 0.83 0.21 -16.30
CA LEU A 74 -0.21 -0.67 -15.84
C LEU A 74 -0.10 -0.80 -14.33
N ILE A 75 -0.92 -0.02 -13.61
CA ILE A 75 -1.00 -0.04 -12.14
C ILE A 75 -2.15 -0.95 -11.73
N ASP A 76 -1.88 -1.80 -10.75
CA ASP A 76 -2.90 -2.44 -9.93
C ASP A 76 -2.58 -2.23 -8.46
N ILE A 77 -3.55 -2.54 -7.61
CA ILE A 77 -3.39 -2.51 -6.16
C ILE A 77 -2.81 -3.84 -5.69
N TRP A 78 -1.75 -3.74 -4.91
CA TRP A 78 -1.09 -4.87 -4.25
C TRP A 78 -1.10 -4.66 -2.74
N ALA A 79 -1.21 -5.75 -1.97
CA ALA A 79 -0.94 -5.75 -0.54
C ALA A 79 0.55 -6.04 -0.31
N LEU A 80 1.25 -5.15 0.41
CA LEU A 80 2.63 -5.34 0.88
C LEU A 80 2.62 -5.65 2.38
N ARG A 81 3.34 -6.71 2.78
CA ARG A 81 3.55 -7.04 4.19
C ARG A 81 4.57 -6.10 4.84
N LEU A 82 4.21 -5.51 5.97
CA LEU A 82 5.04 -4.54 6.71
C LEU A 82 5.96 -5.20 7.74
N ASP A 83 6.48 -6.39 7.44
CA ASP A 83 7.49 -7.11 8.22
C ASP A 83 8.92 -6.94 7.65
N GLY A 84 9.04 -6.25 6.52
CA GLY A 84 10.27 -5.99 5.78
C GLY A 84 10.73 -7.15 4.89
N SER A 85 9.87 -8.14 4.65
CA SER A 85 10.15 -9.24 3.71
C SER A 85 10.10 -8.81 2.25
N GLY A 86 9.47 -7.68 1.91
CA GLY A 86 9.16 -7.31 0.53
C GLY A 86 8.11 -8.22 -0.12
N ALA A 87 7.28 -8.91 0.68
CA ALA A 87 6.25 -9.81 0.18
C ALA A 87 5.02 -9.03 -0.31
N PHE A 88 4.70 -9.19 -1.59
CA PHE A 88 3.56 -8.57 -2.26
C PHE A 88 2.50 -9.60 -2.68
N THR A 89 1.21 -9.24 -2.57
CA THR A 89 0.07 -10.00 -3.11
C THR A 89 -0.76 -9.09 -4.00
N ARG A 90 -1.00 -9.47 -5.26
CA ARG A 90 -1.82 -8.67 -6.20
C ARG A 90 -3.29 -8.80 -5.80
N LEU A 91 -3.97 -7.68 -5.55
CA LEU A 91 -5.38 -7.67 -5.17
C LEU A 91 -6.30 -7.38 -6.37
N THR A 92 -5.87 -6.53 -7.30
CA THR A 92 -6.65 -6.13 -8.48
C THR A 92 -5.98 -6.49 -9.79
N HIS A 93 -6.77 -6.55 -10.87
CA HIS A 93 -6.37 -7.03 -12.18
C HIS A 93 -6.85 -6.12 -13.33
N PHE A 94 -7.07 -4.83 -13.05
CA PHE A 94 -7.58 -3.89 -14.05
C PHE A 94 -6.58 -3.69 -15.19
N SER A 95 -5.29 -3.80 -14.89
CA SER A 95 -4.26 -3.69 -15.92
C SER A 95 -4.18 -4.87 -16.88
N ASP A 96 -4.88 -5.97 -16.60
CA ASP A 96 -5.05 -7.05 -17.57
C ASP A 96 -5.97 -6.61 -18.74
N PHE A 97 -6.69 -5.50 -18.59
CA PHE A 97 -7.51 -4.88 -19.62
C PHE A 97 -6.83 -3.62 -20.20
N LYS A 98 -6.67 -3.60 -21.52
CA LYS A 98 -5.98 -2.51 -22.21
C LYS A 98 -6.61 -1.15 -21.90
N GLY A 99 -5.78 -0.22 -21.42
CA GLY A 99 -6.16 1.16 -21.16
C GLY A 99 -6.57 1.43 -19.71
N PHE A 100 -6.66 0.39 -18.87
CA PHE A 100 -7.13 0.52 -17.49
C PHE A 100 -6.05 0.17 -16.47
N GLY A 101 -6.28 0.62 -15.25
CA GLY A 101 -5.57 0.25 -14.03
C GLY A 101 -6.43 0.54 -12.80
N ALA A 102 -5.84 0.40 -11.62
CA ALA A 102 -6.46 0.72 -10.35
C ALA A 102 -5.52 1.58 -9.50
N ASN A 103 -6.06 2.56 -8.79
CA ASN A 103 -5.30 3.52 -7.98
C ASN A 103 -6.08 3.99 -6.73
N ASN A 104 -5.40 4.76 -5.89
CA ASN A 104 -5.84 5.43 -4.67
C ASN A 104 -6.70 4.54 -3.74
N PRO A 105 -6.19 3.36 -3.33
CA PRO A 105 -6.88 2.47 -2.43
C PRO A 105 -6.90 3.01 -0.99
N VAL A 106 -8.04 2.86 -0.33
CA VAL A 106 -8.19 3.07 1.12
C VAL A 106 -8.85 1.86 1.76
N ILE A 107 -8.41 1.47 2.95
CA ILE A 107 -8.96 0.33 3.70
C ILE A 107 -9.92 0.86 4.78
N SER A 108 -11.07 0.21 4.94
CA SER A 108 -12.04 0.58 5.98
C SER A 108 -11.49 0.29 7.39
N PRO A 109 -11.83 1.08 8.41
CA PRO A 109 -11.34 0.86 9.79
C PRO A 109 -11.68 -0.52 10.39
N ASP A 110 -12.71 -1.18 9.87
CA ASP A 110 -13.11 -2.55 10.25
C ASP A 110 -12.43 -3.65 9.41
N CYS A 111 -11.54 -3.26 8.49
CA CYS A 111 -10.81 -4.11 7.55
C CYS A 111 -11.71 -5.01 6.67
N ARG A 112 -13.00 -4.69 6.51
CA ARG A 112 -13.90 -5.49 5.65
C ARG A 112 -13.80 -5.11 4.19
N HIS A 113 -13.48 -3.85 3.90
CA HIS A 113 -13.49 -3.35 2.53
C HIS A 113 -12.25 -2.54 2.21
N MET A 114 -11.89 -2.56 0.94
CA MET A 114 -11.01 -1.57 0.33
C MET A 114 -11.81 -0.80 -0.73
N LEU A 115 -11.77 0.52 -0.68
CA LEU A 115 -12.31 1.38 -1.72
C LEU A 115 -11.20 1.80 -2.67
N PHE A 116 -11.47 1.58 -3.94
CA PHE A 116 -10.69 1.77 -5.14
C PHE A 116 -11.05 2.88 -6.12
N ALA A 117 -10.12 3.50 -6.85
CA ALA A 117 -10.45 4.18 -8.11
C ALA A 117 -10.05 3.33 -9.34
N ILE A 118 -10.85 3.41 -10.41
CA ILE A 118 -10.42 2.95 -11.74
C ILE A 118 -9.62 4.05 -12.42
N ARG A 119 -8.44 3.68 -12.89
CA ARG A 119 -7.50 4.55 -13.58
C ARG A 119 -7.57 4.35 -15.09
N GLN A 120 -7.49 5.44 -15.84
CA GLN A 120 -7.18 5.42 -17.27
C GLN A 120 -5.69 5.60 -17.50
N VAL A 121 -5.10 4.73 -18.33
CA VAL A 121 -3.69 4.83 -18.72
C VAL A 121 -3.50 6.08 -19.57
N GLY A 122 -2.55 6.94 -19.17
CA GLY A 122 -2.25 8.22 -19.85
C GLY A 122 -3.12 9.40 -19.37
N GLY A 123 -4.03 9.18 -18.42
CA GLY A 123 -4.70 10.25 -17.69
C GLY A 123 -3.75 11.01 -16.74
N PRO A 124 -4.21 12.11 -16.11
CA PRO A 124 -3.44 12.80 -15.09
C PRO A 124 -3.16 11.91 -13.87
N GLU A 125 -2.13 12.23 -13.09
CA GLU A 125 -1.84 11.52 -11.83
C GLU A 125 -3.05 11.62 -10.88
N GLY A 126 -3.38 10.52 -10.20
CA GLY A 126 -4.57 10.44 -9.34
C GLY A 126 -5.91 10.49 -10.08
N ASN A 127 -5.95 10.24 -11.40
CA ASN A 127 -7.23 10.20 -12.13
C ASN A 127 -8.16 9.09 -11.61
N SER A 128 -9.46 9.36 -11.65
CA SER A 128 -10.51 8.43 -11.25
C SER A 128 -11.73 8.60 -12.15
N ASP A 129 -12.07 7.56 -12.91
CA ASP A 129 -13.26 7.50 -13.76
C ASP A 129 -14.41 6.70 -13.11
N GLY A 130 -14.23 6.30 -11.86
CA GLY A 130 -15.19 5.48 -11.12
C GLY A 130 -14.58 4.91 -9.85
N LEU A 131 -15.46 4.56 -8.89
CA LEU A 131 -15.07 3.96 -7.62
C LEU A 131 -15.57 2.52 -7.52
N PHE A 132 -14.73 1.66 -6.94
CA PHE A 132 -15.01 0.24 -6.74
C PHE A 132 -14.86 -0.11 -5.27
N LEU A 133 -15.70 -1.03 -4.80
CA LEU A 133 -15.60 -1.60 -3.46
C LEU A 133 -15.11 -3.05 -3.57
N TYR A 134 -14.01 -3.35 -2.90
CA TYR A 134 -13.42 -4.67 -2.80
C TYR A 134 -13.77 -5.28 -1.44
N ASP A 135 -14.39 -6.46 -1.42
CA ASP A 135 -14.66 -7.20 -0.19
C ASP A 135 -13.39 -7.98 0.21
N LEU A 136 -12.68 -7.47 1.21
CA LEU A 136 -11.44 -8.09 1.70
C LEU A 136 -11.73 -9.44 2.36
N SER A 137 -12.91 -9.60 2.96
CA SER A 137 -13.30 -10.81 3.69
C SER A 137 -13.74 -11.96 2.78
N ALA A 138 -14.31 -11.63 1.61
CA ALA A 138 -14.77 -12.62 0.64
C ALA A 138 -13.72 -12.98 -0.43
N SER A 139 -12.69 -12.14 -0.61
CA SER A 139 -11.69 -12.38 -1.65
C SER A 139 -10.68 -13.47 -1.26
N PRO A 140 -10.44 -14.46 -2.13
CA PRO A 140 -9.38 -15.45 -1.91
C PRO A 140 -7.97 -14.89 -2.13
N LEU A 141 -7.85 -13.65 -2.64
CA LEU A 141 -6.56 -12.98 -2.84
C LEU A 141 -6.12 -12.19 -1.60
N THR A 142 -7.03 -11.87 -0.68
CA THR A 142 -6.68 -11.14 0.54
C THR A 142 -5.78 -12.02 1.42
N PRO A 143 -4.60 -11.53 1.86
CA PRO A 143 -3.78 -12.26 2.82
C PRO A 143 -4.56 -12.55 4.10
N VAL A 144 -4.52 -13.79 4.57
CA VAL A 144 -5.33 -14.27 5.72
C VAL A 144 -5.04 -13.54 7.03
N ASP A 145 -3.83 -12.97 7.17
CA ASP A 145 -3.38 -12.20 8.33
C ASP A 145 -3.48 -10.67 8.14
N MET A 146 -4.03 -10.20 7.01
CA MET A 146 -4.15 -8.76 6.71
C MET A 146 -5.00 -8.00 7.73
N CYS A 147 -6.07 -8.61 8.20
CA CYS A 147 -7.06 -7.97 9.08
C CYS A 147 -6.98 -8.43 10.53
N VAL A 148 -5.89 -9.08 10.93
CA VAL A 148 -5.65 -9.47 12.32
C VAL A 148 -5.11 -8.26 13.08
N MET A 149 -5.82 -7.83 14.12
CA MET A 149 -5.31 -6.81 15.05
C MET A 149 -4.10 -7.36 15.79
N GLN A 150 -2.99 -6.62 15.78
CA GLN A 150 -1.82 -7.02 16.58
C GLN A 150 -2.09 -6.79 18.07
N GLU A 151 -1.89 -7.82 18.89
CA GLU A 151 -1.89 -7.67 20.34
C GLU A 151 -0.63 -6.90 20.76
N LYS A 152 -0.77 -5.92 21.65
CA LYS A 152 0.40 -5.23 22.23
C LYS A 152 1.32 -6.26 22.86
N ALA A 153 2.55 -6.37 22.39
CA ALA A 153 3.61 -7.01 23.15
C ALA A 153 3.71 -6.27 24.49
N LYS A 154 3.29 -6.92 25.58
CA LYS A 154 3.52 -6.41 26.93
C LYS A 154 5.03 -6.32 27.10
N LEU A 155 5.57 -5.10 27.05
CA LEU A 155 6.90 -4.83 27.56
C LEU A 155 6.92 -5.29 29.02
N VAL A 156 7.62 -6.39 29.27
CA VAL A 156 7.97 -6.81 30.63
C VAL A 156 8.92 -5.74 31.13
N GLN A 157 8.42 -4.89 32.02
CA GLN A 157 9.29 -4.02 32.82
C GLN A 157 10.01 -4.92 33.83
N GLU A 158 11.33 -5.03 33.68
CA GLU A 158 12.25 -5.46 34.75
C GLU A 158 12.67 -4.26 35.61
#